data_AF-A0A5B7C1K4-F1
#
_entry.id   AF-A0A5B7C1K4-F1
#
_cell.length_a   1.000
_cell.length_b   1.000
_cell.length_c   1.000
_cell.angle_alpha   90.00
_cell.angle_beta   90.00
_cell.angle_gamma   90.00
#
_symmetry.space_group_name_H-M   'P 1'
#
loop_
_entity.id
_entity.type
_entity.pdbx_description
1 polymer ?
#
loop_
_entity_poly.entity_id
_entity_poly.type
_entity_poly.pdbx_seq_one_letter_code
_entity_poly.pdbx_strand_id
1 'polypeptide(L)'
;MPDSLPDWVFDFMPSRGGYFVGNVSPARMDFRWFCLGNCVAILSSLATPEKASAIMDLIESRWQELIGEMPLKICCPAMESHEWRIVTGCDPKNTSWSYHNGGSWPGEDWLFSFF
;
A
#
# COMPACT_ATOMS: atom_id res chain seq x y z
N MET A 1 7.73 -10.30 -15.66
CA MET A 1 9.15 -10.35 -16.07
C MET A 1 9.92 -9.50 -15.07
N PRO A 2 11.20 -9.77 -14.76
CA PRO A 2 11.98 -8.90 -13.87
C PRO A 2 11.93 -7.43 -14.32
N ASP A 3 11.98 -7.18 -15.62
CA ASP A 3 11.93 -5.84 -16.23
C ASP A 3 10.56 -5.14 -16.12
N SER A 4 9.53 -5.83 -15.61
CA SER A 4 8.20 -5.24 -15.39
C SER A 4 7.98 -4.77 -13.95
N LEU A 5 9.01 -4.81 -13.11
CA LEU A 5 8.97 -4.24 -11.76
C LEU A 5 8.93 -2.71 -11.86
N PRO A 6 7.99 -2.03 -11.18
CA PRO A 6 8.00 -0.57 -11.14
C PRO A 6 9.23 -0.05 -10.39
N ASP A 7 9.91 0.96 -10.95
CA ASP A 7 11.14 1.52 -10.38
C ASP A 7 10.96 2.00 -8.93
N TRP A 8 9.80 2.58 -8.61
CA TRP A 8 9.49 3.07 -7.27
C TRP A 8 9.58 2.00 -6.19
N VAL A 9 9.41 0.70 -6.53
CA VAL A 9 9.46 -0.40 -5.56
C VAL A 9 10.85 -0.49 -4.93
N PHE A 10 11.90 -0.27 -5.71
CA PHE A 10 13.28 -0.35 -5.22
C PHE A 10 13.61 0.78 -4.23
N ASP A 11 13.08 1.98 -4.49
CA ASP A 11 13.26 3.14 -3.61
C ASP A 11 12.35 3.10 -2.39
N PHE A 12 11.17 2.48 -2.52
CA PHE A 12 10.17 2.34 -1.46
C PHE A 12 10.52 1.23 -0.46
N MET A 13 11.15 0.14 -0.90
CA MET A 13 11.46 -0.97 0.00
C MET A 13 12.61 -0.62 0.96
N PRO A 14 12.39 -0.63 2.28
CA PRO A 14 13.47 -0.45 3.26
C PRO A 14 14.35 -1.71 3.39
N SER A 15 15.51 -1.58 4.04
CA SER A 15 16.38 -2.72 4.36
C SER A 15 15.80 -3.64 5.43
N ARG A 16 14.89 -3.13 6.27
CA ARG A 16 14.11 -3.88 7.25
C ARG A 16 12.63 -3.54 7.08
N GLY A 17 11.80 -4.57 7.05
CA GLY A 17 10.35 -4.45 6.89
C GLY A 17 9.85 -5.08 5.59
N GLY A 18 8.52 -5.15 5.46
CA GLY A 18 7.87 -5.72 4.28
C GLY A 18 6.36 -5.77 4.45
N TYR A 19 5.65 -6.14 3.37
CA TYR A 19 4.19 -6.19 3.35
C TYR A 19 3.69 -7.27 2.40
N PHE A 20 2.40 -7.58 2.47
CA PHE A 20 1.74 -8.38 1.46
C PHE A 20 1.43 -7.53 0.22
N VAL A 21 1.92 -7.96 -0.94
CA VAL A 21 1.63 -7.32 -2.23
C VAL A 21 0.13 -7.24 -2.50
N GLY A 22 -0.32 -6.17 -3.14
CA GLY A 22 -1.74 -5.88 -3.34
C GLY A 22 -2.49 -6.92 -4.18
N ASN A 23 -1.82 -7.56 -5.14
CA ASN A 23 -2.42 -8.62 -5.95
C ASN A 23 -1.38 -9.55 -6.59
N VAL A 24 -1.74 -10.82 -6.77
CA VAL A 24 -0.97 -11.82 -7.53
C VAL A 24 -1.93 -12.62 -8.41
N SER A 25 -1.68 -12.62 -9.72
CA SER A 25 -2.44 -13.38 -10.72
C SER A 25 -1.53 -13.84 -11.88
N PRO A 26 -2.00 -14.70 -12.79
CA PRO A 26 -1.18 -15.15 -13.92
C PRO A 26 -0.60 -13.97 -14.71
N ALA A 27 0.73 -13.92 -14.80
CA ALA A 27 1.50 -12.86 -15.46
C ALA A 27 1.29 -11.43 -14.91
N ARG A 28 0.73 -11.25 -13.71
CA ARG A 28 0.52 -9.93 -13.10
C ARG A 28 0.75 -9.96 -11.59
N MET A 29 1.51 -8.99 -11.09
CA MET A 29 1.59 -8.66 -9.67
C MET A 29 1.33 -7.16 -9.52
N ASP A 30 0.48 -6.80 -8.56
CA ASP A 30 0.30 -5.41 -8.14
C ASP A 30 1.11 -5.20 -6.88
N PHE A 31 2.18 -4.42 -7.00
CA PHE A 31 3.10 -4.14 -5.91
C PHE A 31 2.59 -3.05 -4.99
N ARG A 32 1.47 -2.37 -5.26
CA ARG A 32 1.02 -1.32 -4.33
C ARG A 32 0.77 -1.88 -2.94
N TRP A 33 1.16 -1.12 -1.93
CA TRP A 33 0.80 -1.39 -0.55
C TRP A 33 -0.67 -1.02 -0.33
N PHE A 34 -1.40 -1.85 0.41
CA PHE A 34 -2.79 -1.59 0.81
C PHE A 34 -2.92 -1.72 2.32
N CYS A 35 -3.41 -0.66 2.97
CA CYS A 35 -3.58 -0.59 4.42
C CYS A 35 -4.43 -1.73 4.95
N LEU A 36 -5.71 -1.75 4.56
CA LEU A 36 -6.70 -2.69 5.08
C LEU A 36 -6.25 -4.16 4.97
N GLY A 37 -5.66 -4.54 3.83
CA GLY A 37 -5.20 -5.90 3.60
C GLY A 37 -4.09 -6.32 4.57
N ASN A 38 -3.11 -5.44 4.81
CA ASN A 38 -2.02 -5.72 5.74
C ASN A 38 -2.49 -5.70 7.20
N CYS A 39 -3.36 -4.76 7.57
CA CYS A 39 -3.95 -4.71 8.91
C CYS A 39 -4.76 -5.98 9.20
N VAL A 40 -5.67 -6.37 8.31
CA VAL A 40 -6.47 -7.59 8.48
C VAL A 40 -5.59 -8.84 8.49
N ALA A 41 -4.51 -8.89 7.71
CA ALA A 41 -3.58 -10.02 7.74
C ALA A 41 -2.93 -10.20 9.13
N ILE A 42 -2.60 -9.10 9.82
CA ILE A 42 -2.10 -9.19 11.20
C ILE A 42 -3.22 -9.60 12.16
N LEU A 43 -4.36 -8.92 12.13
CA LEU A 43 -5.48 -9.16 13.08
C LEU A 43 -6.07 -10.57 12.97
N SER A 44 -6.09 -11.13 11.77
CA SER A 44 -6.57 -12.49 11.51
C SER A 44 -5.52 -13.58 11.78
N SER A 45 -4.30 -13.20 12.22
CA SER A 45 -3.16 -14.11 12.39
C SER A 45 -2.73 -14.83 11.09
N LEU A 46 -3.06 -14.26 9.93
CA LEU A 46 -2.53 -14.71 8.63
C LEU A 46 -1.04 -14.36 8.49
N ALA A 47 -0.65 -13.19 8.97
CA ALA A 47 0.74 -12.81 9.12
C ALA A 47 1.37 -13.60 10.28
N THR A 48 2.52 -14.25 10.04
CA THR A 48 3.33 -14.78 11.15
C THR A 48 3.82 -13.62 12.02
N PRO A 49 4.23 -13.86 13.29
CA PRO A 49 4.75 -12.80 14.15
C PRO A 49 5.90 -12.00 13.50
N GLU A 50 6.77 -12.66 12.74
CA GLU A 50 7.88 -12.02 12.03
C GLU A 50 7.37 -11.13 10.89
N LYS A 51 6.34 -11.58 10.15
CA LYS A 51 5.73 -10.78 9.08
C LYS A 51 4.94 -9.60 9.64
N ALA A 52 4.24 -9.78 10.76
CA ALA A 52 3.56 -8.69 11.45
C ALA A 52 4.55 -7.62 11.90
N SER A 53 5.66 -8.03 12.53
CA SER A 53 6.75 -7.12 12.89
C SER A 53 7.35 -6.43 11.66
N ALA A 54 7.53 -7.13 10.55
CA ALA A 54 8.05 -6.54 9.32
C ALA A 54 7.09 -5.51 8.70
N ILE A 55 5.78 -5.71 8.81
CA ILE A 55 4.77 -4.71 8.38
C ILE A 55 4.88 -3.46 9.24
N MET A 56 5.04 -3.60 10.56
CA MET A 56 5.23 -2.46 11.46
C MET A 56 6.56 -1.72 11.19
N ASP A 57 7.67 -2.45 11.00
CA ASP A 57 8.98 -1.89 10.61
C ASP A 57 8.87 -1.08 9.30
N LEU A 58 8.11 -1.59 8.31
CA LEU A 58 7.84 -0.87 7.06
C LEU A 58 7.10 0.44 7.31
N ILE A 59 5.99 0.40 8.05
CA ILE A 59 5.16 1.57 8.37
C ILE A 59 6.00 2.64 9.07
N GLU A 60 6.84 2.25 10.03
CA GLU A 60 7.74 3.18 10.74
C GLU A 60 8.77 3.78 9.78
N SER A 61 9.42 2.95 8.95
CA SER A 61 10.44 3.43 8.00
C SER A 61 9.89 4.31 6.88
N ARG A 62 8.61 4.14 6.51
CA ARG A 62 7.92 4.84 5.42
C ARG A 62 6.77 5.70 5.93
N TRP A 63 6.91 6.20 7.17
CA TRP A 63 5.85 6.93 7.87
C TRP A 63 5.28 8.09 7.06
N GLN A 64 6.13 8.90 6.44
CA GLN A 64 5.66 10.03 5.63
C GLN A 64 4.78 9.53 4.47
N GLU A 65 5.25 8.51 3.75
CA GLU A 65 4.61 8.03 2.53
C GLU A 65 3.29 7.28 2.80
N LEU A 66 3.18 6.58 3.94
CA LEU A 66 2.04 5.73 4.29
C LEU A 66 1.04 6.39 5.25
N ILE A 67 1.53 7.25 6.16
CA ILE A 67 0.73 7.97 7.16
C ILE A 67 0.66 9.46 6.81
N GLY A 68 1.82 10.10 6.63
CA GLY A 68 1.91 11.54 6.39
C GLY A 68 1.35 12.36 7.57
N GLU A 69 0.69 13.47 7.25
CA GLU A 69 0.03 14.35 8.25
C GLU A 69 -1.41 13.91 8.58
N MET A 70 -1.99 13.03 7.76
CA MET A 70 -3.35 12.54 7.91
C MET A 70 -3.37 11.01 7.79
N PRO A 71 -3.50 10.27 8.91
CA PRO A 71 -3.68 8.83 8.86
C PRO A 71 -5.02 8.49 8.19
N LEU A 72 -5.14 7.42 7.41
CA LEU A 72 -4.07 6.60 6.85
C LEU A 72 -4.30 6.41 5.34
N LYS A 73 -3.23 6.34 4.53
CA LYS A 73 -3.39 6.13 3.09
C LYS A 73 -4.04 4.78 2.80
N ILE A 74 -5.08 4.75 1.98
CA ILE A 74 -5.73 3.50 1.60
C ILE A 74 -4.78 2.58 0.79
N CYS A 75 -3.93 3.19 -0.06
CA CYS A 75 -2.89 2.50 -0.81
C CYS A 75 -1.70 3.41 -1.14
N CYS A 76 -0.56 2.83 -1.50
CA CYS A 76 0.63 3.57 -1.91
C CYS A 76 1.47 2.79 -2.95
N PRO A 77 1.99 3.45 -4.00
CA PRO A 77 1.72 4.83 -4.42
C PRO A 77 0.37 4.97 -5.16
N ALA A 78 0.00 6.22 -5.46
CA ALA A 78 -1.09 6.52 -6.39
C ALA A 78 -0.67 6.21 -7.84
N MET A 79 -1.62 5.77 -8.65
CA MET A 79 -1.46 5.63 -10.09
C MET A 79 -1.53 7.01 -10.75
N GLU A 80 -0.68 7.22 -11.74
CA GLU A 80 -0.57 8.51 -12.43
C GLU A 80 -0.62 8.35 -13.96
N SER A 81 -0.85 9.48 -14.64
CA SER A 81 -0.72 9.60 -16.10
C SER A 81 -1.37 8.45 -16.89
N HIS A 82 -0.57 7.63 -17.57
CA HIS A 82 -1.08 6.57 -18.44
C HIS A 82 -1.67 5.40 -17.65
N GLU A 83 -1.08 5.04 -16.51
CA GLU A 83 -1.58 3.99 -15.64
C GLU A 83 -2.96 4.36 -15.09
N TRP A 84 -3.11 5.60 -14.60
CA TRP A 84 -4.41 6.10 -14.15
C TRP A 84 -5.47 6.03 -15.25
N ARG A 85 -5.15 6.50 -16.48
CA ARG A 85 -6.11 6.46 -17.61
C ARG A 85 -6.56 5.04 -17.93
N ILE A 86 -5.63 4.09 -17.96
CA ILE A 86 -5.92 2.69 -18.32
C ILE A 86 -6.65 1.97 -17.20
N VAL A 87 -6.12 2.01 -15.98
CA VAL A 87 -6.60 1.17 -14.87
C VAL A 87 -7.92 1.70 -14.33
N THR A 88 -8.08 3.01 -14.23
CA THR A 88 -9.31 3.62 -13.70
C THR A 88 -10.36 3.94 -14.77
N GLY A 89 -9.98 3.92 -16.06
CA GLY A 89 -10.85 4.38 -17.14
C GLY A 89 -11.04 5.90 -17.14
N CYS A 90 -10.00 6.65 -16.76
CA CYS A 90 -10.04 8.12 -16.57
C CYS A 90 -11.06 8.58 -15.52
N ASP A 91 -11.23 7.83 -14.42
CA ASP A 91 -12.22 8.15 -13.38
C ASP A 91 -11.86 9.46 -12.63
N PRO A 92 -12.65 10.53 -12.80
CA PRO A 92 -12.34 11.84 -12.21
C PRO A 92 -12.42 11.87 -10.67
N LYS A 93 -13.03 10.85 -10.03
CA LYS A 93 -13.07 10.75 -8.57
C LYS A 93 -11.76 10.23 -7.99
N ASN A 94 -11.04 9.42 -8.76
CA ASN A 94 -9.83 8.70 -8.35
C ASN A 94 -8.57 9.31 -8.99
N THR A 95 -8.47 10.64 -9.04
CA THR A 95 -7.25 11.36 -9.46
C THR A 95 -6.04 11.00 -8.59
N SER A 96 -4.83 11.42 -8.96
CA SER A 96 -3.62 11.13 -8.18
C SER A 96 -3.78 11.61 -6.73
N TRP A 97 -3.49 10.72 -5.78
CA TRP A 97 -3.61 10.93 -4.32
C TRP A 97 -5.01 11.33 -3.84
N SER A 98 -6.05 10.90 -4.56
CA SER A 98 -7.45 11.18 -4.22
C SER A 98 -8.26 9.89 -4.05
N TYR A 99 -9.23 9.95 -3.12
CA TYR A 99 -10.22 8.90 -2.87
C TYR A 99 -9.56 7.50 -2.76
N HIS A 100 -9.88 6.54 -3.64
CA HIS A 100 -9.28 5.19 -3.58
C HIS A 100 -7.88 5.11 -4.19
N ASN A 101 -7.41 6.15 -4.89
CA ASN A 101 -6.11 6.19 -5.55
C ASN A 101 -5.08 6.93 -4.69
N GLY A 102 -4.78 6.37 -3.51
CA GLY A 102 -3.77 6.88 -2.58
C GLY A 102 -4.23 8.00 -1.66
N GLY A 103 -5.54 8.24 -1.53
CA GLY A 103 -6.07 9.18 -0.54
C GLY A 103 -5.92 8.69 0.90
N SER A 104 -5.87 9.61 1.86
CA SER A 104 -5.92 9.32 3.29
C SER A 104 -7.37 9.19 3.79
N TRP A 105 -7.67 8.12 4.52
CA TRP A 105 -9.00 7.77 5.02
C TRP A 105 -8.98 7.65 6.55
N PRO A 106 -9.36 8.70 7.29
CA PRO A 106 -9.38 8.67 8.77
C PRO A 106 -10.34 7.62 9.36
N GLY A 107 -11.33 7.19 8.57
CA GLY A 107 -12.23 6.09 8.94
C GLY A 107 -11.54 4.74 9.12
N GLU A 108 -10.26 4.60 8.72
CA GLU A 108 -9.46 3.39 8.92
C GLU A 108 -8.60 3.42 10.20
N ASP A 109 -8.56 4.53 10.94
CA ASP A 109 -7.72 4.71 12.14
C ASP A 109 -7.96 3.64 13.22
N TRP A 110 -9.19 3.12 13.29
CA TRP A 110 -9.54 2.06 14.23
C TRP A 110 -8.72 0.79 14.01
N LEU A 111 -8.30 0.48 12.78
CA LEU A 111 -7.46 -0.69 12.49
C LEU A 111 -6.07 -0.53 13.11
N PHE A 112 -5.53 0.69 13.11
CA PHE A 112 -4.23 0.99 13.69
C PHE A 112 -4.24 0.96 15.21
N SER A 113 -5.38 1.26 15.84
CA SER A 113 -5.50 1.21 17.31
C SER A 113 -5.28 -0.19 17.91
N PHE A 114 -5.24 -1.24 17.08
CA PHE A 114 -4.97 -2.62 17.50
C PHE A 114 -3.49 -3.03 17.40
N PHE A 115 -2.60 -2.13 16.92
CA PHE A 115 -1.16 -2.36 16.81
C PHE A 115 -0.38 -1.43 17.75
#